data_AF-A0A914VEU3-F1
#
_entry.id   AF-A0A914VEU3-F1
#
_cell.length_a   1.000
_cell.length_b   1.000
_cell.length_c   1.000
_cell.angle_alpha   90.00
_cell.angle_beta   90.00
_cell.angle_gamma   90.00
#
_symmetry.space_group_name_H-M   'P 1'
#
loop_
_entity.id
_entity.type
_entity.pdbx_description
1 polymer ?
#
loop_
_entity_poly.entity_id
_entity_poly.type
_entity_poly.pdbx_seq_one_letter_code
_entity_poly.pdbx_strand_id
1 'polypeptide(L)' 'ETALLSSGFALEEPQTHAARIYRMIKLGLGIDEDDEEPTASSDKAPTADDLPPLEGAEEDAGRMEEVD' A
#
# COMPACT_ATOMS: atom_id res chain seq x y z
N GLU A 1 -7.99 2.28 -14.46
CA GLU A 1 -8.14 1.49 -13.22
C GLU A 1 -7.88 2.32 -11.97
N THR A 2 -6.69 2.90 -11.76
CA THR A 2 -6.43 3.79 -10.60
C THR A 2 -7.34 5.02 -10.57
N ALA A 3 -7.46 5.74 -11.69
CA ALA A 3 -8.40 6.86 -11.81
C ALA A 3 -9.86 6.44 -11.53
N LEU A 4 -10.21 5.22 -11.95
CA LEU A 4 -11.54 4.63 -11.81
C LEU A 4 -11.85 4.34 -10.33
N LEU A 5 -10.90 3.71 -9.63
CA LEU A 5 -10.94 3.48 -8.18
C LEU A 5 -11.01 4.79 -7.39
N SER A 6 -10.19 5.80 -7.74
CA SER A 6 -10.23 7.12 -7.08
C SER A 6 -11.52 7.90 -7.35
N SER A 7 -12.17 7.64 -8.48
CA SER A 7 -13.46 8.26 -8.84
C SER A 7 -14.68 7.53 -8.25
N GLY A 8 -14.47 6.46 -7.46
CA GLY A 8 -15.53 5.72 -6.79
C GLY A 8 -16.26 4.69 -7.66
N PHE A 9 -15.74 4.37 -8.84
CA PHE A 9 -16.27 3.30 -9.69
C PHE A 9 -15.59 1.96 -9.35
N ALA A 10 -16.34 0.87 -9.48
CA ALA A 10 -15.82 -0.49 -9.26
C ALA A 10 -14.93 -0.95 -10.43
N LEU A 11 -13.89 -1.73 -10.13
CA LEU A 11 -13.05 -2.37 -11.14
C LEU A 11 -13.76 -3.62 -11.71
N GLU A 12 -13.64 -3.84 -13.01
CA GLU A 12 -14.13 -5.05 -13.68
C GLU A 12 -13.35 -6.29 -13.23
N GLU A 13 -12.02 -6.15 -13.09
CA GLU A 13 -11.12 -7.22 -12.66
C GLU A 13 -10.21 -6.76 -11.52
N PRO A 14 -10.68 -6.78 -10.26
CA PRO A 14 -9.90 -6.31 -9.12
C PRO A 14 -8.62 -7.13 -8.89
N GLN A 15 -8.64 -8.44 -9.18
CA GLN A 15 -7.49 -9.32 -9.02
C GLN A 15 -6.35 -8.98 -10.00
N THR A 16 -6.68 -8.70 -11.27
CA THR A 16 -5.71 -8.29 -12.28
C THR A 16 -5.04 -6.95 -11.91
N HIS A 17 -5.84 -6.01 -11.37
CA HIS A 17 -5.31 -4.75 -10.86
C HIS A 17 -4.36 -4.97 -9.67
N ALA A 18 -4.76 -5.79 -8.69
CA ALA A 18 -3.93 -6.12 -7.53
C ALA A 18 -2.61 -6.78 -7.92
N ALA A 19 -2.64 -7.74 -8.86
CA ALA A 19 -1.43 -8.39 -9.38
C ALA A 19 -0.47 -7.38 -10.02
N ARG A 20 -0.99 -6.37 -10.72
CA ARG A 20 -0.17 -5.29 -11.31
C ARG A 20 0.48 -4.42 -10.23
N ILE A 21 -0.27 -4.05 -9.19
CA ILE A 21 0.28 -3.28 -8.06
C ILE A 21 1.39 -4.06 -7.35
N TYR A 22 1.17 -5.36 -7.13
CA TYR A 22 2.16 -6.22 -6.48
C TYR A 22 3.48 -6.28 -7.27
N ARG A 23 3.43 -6.38 -8.60
CA ARG A 23 4.62 -6.31 -9.46
C ARG A 23 5.34 -4.96 -9.36
N MET A 24 4.60 -3.84 -9.27
CA MET A 24 5.21 -2.53 -9.06
C MET A 24 5.94 -2.44 -7.71
N ILE A 25 5.37 -3.03 -6.65
CA ILE A 25 6.00 -3.09 -5.33
C ILE A 25 7.25 -3.97 -5.38
N LYS A 26 7.18 -5.18 -5.96
CA LYS A 26 8.33 -6.07 -6.15
C LYS A 26 9.49 -5.37 -6.85
N LEU A 27 9.21 -4.66 -7.95
CA LEU A 27 10.22 -3.87 -8.67
C LEU A 27 10.82 -2.74 -7.81
N GLY A 28 10.00 -2.05 -7.02
CA GLY A 28 10.47 -1.00 -6.11
C GLY A 28 11.34 -1.52 -4.97
N LEU A 29 11.14 -2.77 -4.56
CA LEU A 29 11.90 -3.45 -3.52
C LEU A 29 13.08 -4.27 -4.06
N GLY A 30 13.21 -4.42 -5.39
CA GLY A 30 14.23 -5.27 -6.01
C GLY A 30 14.05 -6.77 -5.74
N ILE A 31 12.81 -7.21 -5.53
CA ILE A 31 12.48 -8.63 -5.35
C ILE A 31 12.31 -9.25 -6.73
N ASP A 32 13.11 -10.28 -7.04
CA ASP A 32 13.04 -10.97 -8.34
C ASP A 32 11.69 -11.69 -8.51
N GLU A 33 11.25 -11.80 -9.77
CA GLU A 33 9.98 -12.45 -10.12
C GLU A 33 9.99 -13.95 -9.80
N ASP A 34 11.18 -14.56 -9.71
CA ASP A 34 11.40 -16.00 -9.47
C ASP A 34 11.21 -16.44 -8.02
N ASP A 35 11.14 -15.52 -7.06
CA ASP A 35 10.58 -15.80 -5.71
C ASP A 35 9.03 -15.83 -5.81
N GLU A 36 8.53 -16.74 -6.65
CA GLU A 36 7.13 -17.15 -6.70
C GLU A 36 6.82 -18.03 -5.47
N GLU A 37 6.84 -17.45 -4.28
CA GLU A 37 5.99 -18.01 -3.24
C GLU A 37 4.53 -17.80 -3.68
N PRO A 38 3.71 -18.86 -3.79
CA PRO A 38 2.31 -18.73 -4.14
C PRO A 38 1.65 -17.90 -3.05
N THR A 39 1.35 -16.63 -3.35
CA THR A 39 0.68 -15.72 -2.42
C THR A 39 -0.79 -16.12 -2.26
N ALA A 40 -1.02 -17.24 -1.60
CA ALA A 40 -2.25 -17.63 -0.94
C ALA A 40 -2.32 -17.01 0.47
N SER A 41 -1.76 -15.81 0.66
CA SER A 41 -1.77 -15.10 1.93
C SER A 41 -2.24 -13.68 1.70
N SER A 42 -3.57 -13.53 1.63
CA SER A 42 -4.29 -12.24 1.67
C SER A 42 -4.21 -11.57 3.05
N ASP A 43 -3.23 -11.90 3.89
CA ASP A 43 -3.21 -11.53 5.32
C ASP A 43 -1.77 -11.31 5.84
N LYS A 44 -1.00 -10.45 5.19
CA LYS A 44 0.18 -9.87 5.84
C LYS A 44 0.28 -8.40 5.50
N ALA A 45 -0.55 -7.60 6.15
CA ALA A 45 -0.29 -6.17 6.25
C ALA A 45 1.10 -5.98 6.89
N PRO A 46 1.94 -5.05 6.39
CA PRO A 46 3.19 -4.72 7.07
C PRO A 46 2.86 -4.30 8.50
N THR A 47 3.45 -5.00 9.48
CA THR A 47 3.28 -4.69 10.89
C THR A 47 4.03 -3.41 11.22
N ALA A 48 3.65 -2.71 12.30
CA ALA A 48 4.32 -1.48 12.72
C ALA A 48 5.85 -1.64 12.93
N ASP A 49 6.32 -2.87 13.18
CA ASP A 49 7.74 -3.21 13.27
C ASP A 49 8.52 -3.18 11.94
N ASP A 50 7.83 -3.24 10.79
CA ASP A 50 8.44 -3.26 9.45
C ASP A 50 8.58 -1.84 8.84
N LEU A 51 8.01 -0.84 9.52
CA LEU A 51 8.06 0.57 9.12
C LEU A 51 9.13 1.28 9.96
N PRO A 52 10.04 2.07 9.35
CA PRO A 52 10.97 2.89 10.10
C PRO A 52 10.19 3.87 11.00
N PRO A 53 10.75 4.25 12.17
CA PRO A 53 10.07 5.15 13.09
C PRO A 53 9.70 6.45 12.39
N LEU A 54 8.42 6.83 12.47
CA LEU A 54 7.91 8.07 11.88
C LEU A 54 8.43 9.26 12.69
N GLU A 55 9.46 9.93 12.19
CA GLU A 55 10.00 11.16 12.75
C GLU A 55 8.96 12.29 12.60
N GLY A 56 8.42 12.80 13.71
CA GLY A 56 7.50 13.95 13.74
C GLY A 56 6.01 13.66 13.95
N ALA A 57 5.59 12.39 14.12
CA ALA A 57 4.19 12.04 14.38
C ALA A 57 3.65 12.61 15.71
N GLU A 58 4.54 12.90 16.66
CA GLU A 58 4.23 13.47 17.97
C GLU A 58 3.93 14.98 17.90
N GLU A 59 4.60 15.70 16.99
CA GLU A 59 4.45 17.16 16.84
C GLU A 59 3.29 17.55 15.93
N ASP A 60 2.94 16.74 14.93
CA ASP A 60 1.89 17.07 13.95
C ASP A 60 0.47 16.73 14.45
N ALA A 61 0.34 15.79 15.40
CA ALA A 61 -0.96 15.42 15.98
C ALA A 61 -1.63 16.56 16.77
N GLY A 62 -0.85 17.54 17.24
CA GLY A 62 -1.34 18.71 17.97
C GLY A 62 -1.54 19.97 17.13
N ARG A 63 -1.17 19.97 15.84
CA ARG A 63 -1.15 21.19 15.00
C ARG A 63 -2.47 21.49 14.28
N MET A 64 -3.43 20.57 14.27
CA MET A 64 -4.68 20.71 13.52
C MET A 64 -5.86 21.35 14.28
N GLU A 65 -5.68 21.76 15.54
CA GLU A 65 -6.74 22.40 16.34
C GLU A 65 -6.45 23.88 16.58
N GLU A 66 -6.61 24.72 15.56
CA GLU A 66 -7.00 26.14 15.69
C GLU A 66 -7.26 26.73 14.30
N VAL A 67 -8.50 26.59 13.84
CA VAL A 67 -9.09 27.39 12.76
C VAL A 67 -10.46 27.88 13.25
N ASP A 68 -10.47 29.11 13.77
CA ASP A 68 -11.67 29.92 14.02
C ASP A 68 -12.29 30.41 12.69
#